data_AF-A0A3D1K5Q3-F1
#
_entry.id   AF-A0A3D1K5Q3-F1
#
_cell.length_a   1.000
_cell.length_b   1.000
_cell.length_c   1.000
_cell.angle_alpha   90.00
_cell.angle_beta   90.00
_cell.angle_gamma   90.00
#
_symmetry.space_group_name_H-M   'P 1'
#
loop_
_entity.id
_entity.type
_entity.pdbx_description
1 polymer ?
#
loop_
_entity_poly.entity_id
_entity_poly.type
_entity_poly.pdbx_seq_one_letter_code
_entity_poly.pdbx_strand_id
1 'polypeptide(L)'
;MKIRTECGFGRKIVCQAILFPAIAFAMHQPALDAAEKFDWMPAESLSDNARGEDIGGEQIFPEITVTKTPKATADISKFTREYVIDLKKFGISNECKNAVETSKGINQALQDAKTAGANRIVFPKGTYLISETDPVVLDHKDTIIDLNGATLQINTNGLQKYAVVQIVQGAENLRLTNGTIRGDKDTHDYKTEKGTHEWGAGISFISGRNLEVDHILSCNMTGDGVSSGTSGTRTRAELLATIFHTIHARAMEQGAFSEKGDKVDSKEKMRSIKPYDVTKCGGEFEFGYMGGYLGYPFIKGRVYQAYFYGPDMKFVEKKKCLQYRKVQIPEGANFLNLEFNQPEISDEPAHAGAAKGEWIGRINNFKPSTDVHFHHNQMSQNRRLGMAFCGGQKWVIEDNLFDSNKGTSPGYGVDFEDGWELMQDIVFRNNKFKGNPGDLVVCAGSELLFEGNEFEKNMVFHARAHNYTFRKNKVTGGIVAYTTRTGVAKIHDNSYENCTMSINFDTKAVADGLIRKPGQSVSTPPLKLENETLLNVKKVTGTYFNFFNSKMTNVHFIADKETRLINFKDCEFIGTSLQYAKDVPELAVKTENCKGRLESGPVSEARKKAP
;
A
#
# COMPACT_ATOMS: atom_id res chain seq x y z
N MET A 1 -36.71 -12.52 -59.26
CA MET A 1 -36.34 -11.18 -59.78
C MET A 1 -37.19 -10.15 -59.04
N LYS A 2 -36.55 -9.14 -58.41
CA LYS A 2 -37.12 -7.99 -57.65
C LYS A 2 -37.84 -8.32 -56.32
N ILE A 3 -37.86 -7.54 -55.22
CA ILE A 3 -37.23 -6.32 -54.62
C ILE A 3 -37.62 -6.36 -53.11
N ARG A 4 -36.83 -5.75 -52.20
CA ARG A 4 -37.21 -4.91 -51.00
C ARG A 4 -36.24 -5.14 -49.81
N THR A 5 -35.38 -4.16 -49.51
CA THR A 5 -35.46 -3.15 -48.39
C THR A 5 -35.42 -3.81 -47.01
N GLU A 6 -34.57 -3.42 -46.04
CA GLU A 6 -34.49 -2.09 -45.44
C GLU A 6 -33.31 -1.98 -44.44
N CYS A 7 -33.10 -0.74 -43.96
CA CYS A 7 -32.00 -0.20 -43.17
C CYS A 7 -31.97 -0.67 -41.69
N GLY A 8 -30.79 -0.62 -41.05
CA GLY A 8 -30.64 -0.89 -39.61
C GLY A 8 -29.31 -0.39 -39.04
N PHE A 9 -29.27 0.90 -38.70
CA PHE A 9 -28.21 1.60 -37.96
C PHE A 9 -28.05 1.00 -36.54
N GLY A 10 -26.82 0.78 -36.09
CA GLY A 10 -26.55 0.32 -34.71
C GLY A 10 -25.15 0.71 -34.24
N ARG A 11 -25.03 1.92 -33.66
CA ARG A 11 -23.84 2.40 -32.95
C ARG A 11 -23.52 1.47 -31.77
N LYS A 12 -22.35 0.82 -31.77
CA LYS A 12 -21.75 0.25 -30.55
C LYS A 12 -20.83 1.29 -29.93
N ILE A 13 -21.28 1.88 -28.83
CA ILE A 13 -20.47 2.64 -27.88
C ILE A 13 -19.59 1.61 -27.14
N VAL A 14 -18.28 1.67 -27.36
CA VAL A 14 -17.31 0.85 -26.64
C VAL A 14 -16.96 1.57 -25.34
N CYS A 15 -17.54 1.10 -24.24
CA CYS A 15 -17.21 1.53 -22.89
C CYS A 15 -15.97 0.73 -22.42
N GLN A 16 -14.77 1.31 -22.54
CA GLN A 16 -13.54 0.75 -21.93
C GLN A 16 -13.44 1.19 -20.46
N ALA A 17 -14.05 0.40 -19.58
CA ALA A 17 -13.68 0.35 -18.17
C ALA A 17 -12.37 -0.46 -18.04
N ILE A 18 -11.36 0.13 -17.39
CA ILE A 18 -10.12 -0.57 -17.03
C ILE A 18 -10.49 -1.56 -15.92
N LEU A 19 -10.62 -2.83 -16.29
CA LEU A 19 -10.63 -3.96 -15.36
C LEU A 19 -9.21 -4.15 -14.84
N PHE A 20 -9.01 -4.02 -13.52
CA PHE A 20 -7.89 -4.63 -12.81
C PHE A 20 -8.41 -5.96 -12.25
N PRO A 21 -7.94 -7.13 -12.72
CA PRO A 21 -8.31 -8.39 -12.09
C PRO A 21 -7.33 -8.66 -10.93
N ALA A 22 -7.85 -8.68 -9.70
CA ALA A 22 -7.21 -9.36 -8.58
C ALA A 22 -7.25 -10.87 -8.86
N ILE A 23 -6.17 -11.41 -9.44
CA ILE A 23 -6.02 -12.85 -9.62
C ILE A 23 -5.29 -13.42 -8.41
N ALA A 24 -6.06 -14.07 -7.53
CA ALA A 24 -5.52 -15.07 -6.61
C ALA A 24 -4.87 -16.19 -7.43
N PHE A 25 -3.53 -16.22 -7.48
CA PHE A 25 -2.78 -17.27 -8.17
C PHE A 25 -2.79 -18.56 -7.33
N ALA A 26 -3.68 -19.49 -7.69
CA ALA A 26 -3.35 -20.90 -7.60
C ALA A 26 -2.29 -21.19 -8.69
N MET A 27 -1.08 -21.56 -8.28
CA MET A 27 0.03 -21.82 -9.21
C MET A 27 -0.24 -23.06 -10.07
N HIS A 28 -0.40 -22.85 -11.38
CA HIS A 28 0.09 -23.75 -12.41
C HIS A 28 0.84 -22.89 -13.44
N GLN A 29 2.16 -22.93 -13.38
CA GLN A 29 3.05 -22.27 -14.34
C GLN A 29 3.04 -23.04 -15.67
N PRO A 30 2.73 -22.44 -16.82
CA PRO A 30 3.33 -22.90 -18.06
C PRO A 30 4.79 -22.41 -18.08
N ALA A 31 5.68 -23.28 -18.54
CA ALA A 31 7.13 -23.03 -18.58
C ALA A 31 7.44 -21.72 -19.31
N LEU A 32 7.77 -20.68 -18.54
CA LEU A 32 8.58 -19.57 -19.00
C LEU A 32 10.01 -20.11 -19.11
N ASP A 33 10.58 -20.02 -20.31
CA ASP A 33 11.99 -20.30 -20.55
C ASP A 33 12.84 -19.62 -19.48
N ALA A 34 13.83 -20.38 -19.01
CA ALA A 34 14.64 -20.08 -17.84
C ALA A 34 15.19 -18.65 -17.88
N ALA A 35 14.57 -17.74 -17.12
CA ALA A 35 15.26 -16.54 -16.68
C ALA A 35 16.53 -17.00 -15.95
N GLU A 36 17.70 -16.54 -16.42
CA GLU A 36 18.98 -16.82 -15.80
C GLU A 36 18.86 -16.58 -14.30
N LYS A 37 19.13 -17.62 -13.51
CA LYS A 37 19.13 -17.52 -12.05
C LYS A 37 20.28 -16.60 -11.65
N PHE A 38 19.94 -15.39 -11.19
CA PHE A 38 20.90 -14.46 -10.61
C PHE A 38 21.35 -15.00 -9.25
N ASP A 39 22.51 -15.64 -9.23
CA ASP A 39 23.14 -16.17 -8.02
C ASP A 39 23.79 -15.00 -7.27
N TRP A 40 23.29 -14.66 -6.08
CA TRP A 40 23.96 -13.63 -5.29
C TRP A 40 23.75 -13.70 -3.78
N MET A 41 24.87 -13.93 -3.10
CA MET A 41 25.32 -13.25 -1.90
C MET A 41 26.84 -13.53 -1.78
N PRO A 42 27.75 -12.55 -2.01
CA PRO A 42 29.17 -12.80 -1.80
C PRO A 42 29.43 -13.03 -0.31
N ALA A 43 30.35 -13.96 0.00
CA ALA A 43 30.71 -14.35 1.38
C ALA A 43 31.21 -13.17 2.25
N GLU A 44 31.57 -12.06 1.63
CA GLU A 44 32.08 -10.83 2.26
C GLU A 44 30.95 -9.96 2.86
N SER A 45 29.67 -10.22 2.53
CA SER A 45 28.49 -9.53 3.12
C SER A 45 28.21 -9.91 4.58
N LEU A 46 29.06 -10.75 5.18
CA LEU A 46 29.00 -11.23 6.55
C LEU A 46 29.61 -10.27 7.60
N SER A 47 29.94 -9.03 7.21
CA SER A 47 30.48 -8.04 8.15
C SER A 47 29.34 -7.31 8.88
N ASP A 48 29.48 -7.19 10.21
CA ASP A 48 28.53 -6.53 11.12
C ASP A 48 28.23 -5.05 10.77
N ASN A 49 28.96 -4.49 9.81
CA ASN A 49 28.88 -3.10 9.35
C ASN A 49 28.27 -2.91 7.94
N ALA A 50 27.63 -3.92 7.34
CA ALA A 50 26.95 -3.75 6.03
C ALA A 50 25.65 -2.89 6.09
N ARG A 51 25.49 -2.02 7.11
CA ARG A 51 24.69 -0.80 6.98
C ARG A 51 25.61 0.29 6.44
N GLY A 52 25.81 0.34 5.13
CA GLY A 52 26.63 1.40 4.55
C GLY A 52 26.81 1.31 3.04
N GLU A 53 26.07 2.16 2.35
CA GLU A 53 26.51 2.91 1.15
C GLU A 53 26.37 2.33 -0.26
N ASP A 54 26.31 1.01 -0.51
CA ASP A 54 26.14 0.54 -1.90
C ASP A 54 25.24 -0.68 -2.06
N ILE A 55 23.92 -0.48 -1.89
CA ILE A 55 22.92 -1.42 -2.41
C ILE A 55 22.60 -1.18 -3.90
N GLY A 56 23.56 -0.61 -4.65
CA GLY A 56 23.45 -0.33 -6.08
C GLY A 56 22.68 0.94 -6.41
N GLY A 57 23.38 1.93 -6.97
CA GLY A 57 22.80 3.15 -7.52
C GLY A 57 22.47 4.23 -6.48
N GLU A 58 22.06 5.40 -6.96
CA GLU A 58 21.78 6.56 -6.11
C GLU A 58 20.51 6.35 -5.25
N GLN A 59 20.59 6.74 -3.96
CA GLN A 59 19.55 6.44 -2.98
C GLN A 59 19.08 7.68 -2.21
N ILE A 60 17.80 7.69 -1.87
CA ILE A 60 17.20 8.61 -0.91
C ILE A 60 16.36 7.76 0.03
N PHE A 61 16.65 7.83 1.32
CA PHE A 61 15.84 7.21 2.38
C PHE A 61 15.15 8.32 3.16
N PRO A 62 13.89 8.63 2.84
CA PRO A 62 13.12 9.53 3.69
C PRO A 62 13.06 8.98 5.11
N GLU A 63 13.13 9.88 6.10
CA GLU A 63 12.94 9.47 7.48
C GLU A 63 11.50 9.00 7.68
N ILE A 64 11.35 7.84 8.32
CA ILE A 64 10.03 7.37 8.74
C ILE A 64 9.50 8.35 9.79
N THR A 65 8.37 8.98 9.47
CA THR A 65 7.72 9.93 10.37
C THR A 65 7.22 9.19 11.61
N VAL A 66 7.76 9.52 12.78
CA VAL A 66 7.23 9.07 14.06
C VAL A 66 6.28 10.15 14.57
N THR A 67 4.97 9.89 14.50
CA THR A 67 3.97 10.84 15.00
C THR A 67 3.92 10.81 16.53
N LYS A 68 3.85 11.98 17.16
CA LYS A 68 3.68 12.09 18.61
C LYS A 68 2.37 11.41 19.04
N THR A 69 2.39 10.73 20.19
CA THR A 69 1.22 10.13 20.82
C THR A 69 0.72 10.96 22.01
N PRO A 70 -0.60 11.06 22.23
CA PRO A 70 -1.64 10.78 21.23
C PRO A 70 -1.57 11.78 20.06
N LYS A 71 -2.02 11.40 18.85
CA LYS A 71 -2.22 12.39 17.78
C LYS A 71 -3.39 13.28 18.20
N ALA A 72 -3.23 14.59 18.05
CA ALA A 72 -4.28 15.53 18.42
C ALA A 72 -5.49 15.36 17.50
N THR A 73 -6.67 15.28 18.11
CA THR A 73 -7.97 15.25 17.43
C THR A 73 -8.49 16.66 17.20
N ALA A 74 -9.49 16.79 16.33
CA ALA A 74 -10.17 18.05 16.07
C ALA A 74 -10.76 18.61 17.38
N ASP A 75 -10.42 19.87 17.66
CA ASP A 75 -10.95 20.60 18.81
C ASP A 75 -12.43 20.93 18.58
N ILE A 76 -13.30 20.09 19.14
CA ILE A 76 -14.76 20.19 18.97
C ILE A 76 -15.32 21.56 19.40
N SER A 77 -14.63 22.28 20.29
CA SER A 77 -15.06 23.62 20.73
C SER A 77 -15.04 24.67 19.62
N LYS A 78 -14.32 24.41 18.51
CA LYS A 78 -14.29 25.28 17.33
C LYS A 78 -15.50 25.09 16.40
N PHE A 79 -16.31 24.06 16.63
CA PHE A 79 -17.43 23.68 15.77
C PHE A 79 -18.77 24.01 16.44
N THR A 80 -19.03 25.32 16.60
CA THR A 80 -20.17 25.86 17.37
C THR A 80 -21.44 26.10 16.55
N ARG A 81 -21.36 26.07 15.22
CA ARG A 81 -22.49 26.31 14.32
C ARG A 81 -23.13 24.99 13.96
N GLU A 82 -23.99 24.55 14.86
CA GLU A 82 -24.71 23.28 14.74
C GLU A 82 -25.82 23.34 13.69
N TYR A 83 -25.91 22.27 12.90
CA TYR A 83 -26.97 22.03 11.93
C TYR A 83 -27.49 20.60 12.12
N VAL A 84 -28.66 20.47 12.74
CA VAL A 84 -29.36 19.20 12.83
C VAL A 84 -30.13 18.98 11.53
N ILE A 85 -29.95 17.82 10.89
CA ILE A 85 -30.61 17.54 9.61
C ILE A 85 -32.13 17.50 9.78
N ASP A 86 -32.84 18.39 9.05
CA ASP A 86 -34.30 18.40 8.98
C ASP A 86 -34.80 17.33 8.00
N LEU A 87 -35.18 16.18 8.55
CA LEU A 87 -35.65 15.04 7.76
C LEU A 87 -36.83 15.38 6.85
N LYS A 88 -37.76 16.21 7.33
CA LYS A 88 -38.98 16.55 6.58
C LYS A 88 -38.67 17.50 5.44
N LYS A 89 -37.81 18.50 5.66
CA LYS A 89 -37.35 19.45 4.62
C LYS A 89 -36.74 18.73 3.42
N PHE A 90 -35.96 17.68 3.68
CA PHE A 90 -35.21 16.97 2.63
C PHE A 90 -35.82 15.63 2.20
N GLY A 91 -36.99 15.24 2.73
CA GLY A 91 -37.65 13.99 2.37
C GLY A 91 -36.87 12.73 2.80
N ILE A 92 -36.11 12.81 3.90
CA ILE A 92 -35.24 11.74 4.39
C ILE A 92 -36.03 10.80 5.31
N SER A 93 -35.89 9.48 5.14
CA SER A 93 -36.38 8.49 6.11
C SER A 93 -35.25 7.98 7.00
N ASN A 94 -35.47 7.95 8.32
CA ASN A 94 -34.60 7.33 9.31
C ASN A 94 -35.17 6.00 9.85
N GLU A 95 -36.10 5.38 9.12
CA GLU A 95 -36.75 4.11 9.46
C GLU A 95 -36.35 2.94 8.54
N CYS A 96 -35.21 3.06 7.86
CA CYS A 96 -34.65 2.08 6.93
C CYS A 96 -35.53 1.85 5.67
N LYS A 97 -36.01 2.93 5.05
CA LYS A 97 -36.93 2.92 3.88
C LYS A 97 -36.50 3.96 2.84
N ASN A 98 -37.06 3.88 1.63
CA ASN A 98 -36.95 4.90 0.58
C ASN A 98 -35.48 5.26 0.24
N ALA A 99 -34.71 4.28 -0.25
CA ALA A 99 -33.27 4.41 -0.41
C ALA A 99 -32.85 5.59 -1.32
N VAL A 100 -33.55 5.76 -2.44
CA VAL A 100 -33.24 6.80 -3.44
C VAL A 100 -33.52 8.20 -2.89
N GLU A 101 -34.67 8.40 -2.26
CA GLU A 101 -35.07 9.67 -1.67
C GLU A 101 -34.18 10.02 -0.47
N THR A 102 -33.86 9.02 0.36
CA THR A 102 -33.01 9.18 1.54
C THR A 102 -31.58 9.59 1.16
N SER A 103 -30.93 8.92 0.21
CA SER A 103 -29.60 9.31 -0.28
C SER A 103 -29.59 10.74 -0.84
N LYS A 104 -30.52 11.06 -1.75
CA LYS A 104 -30.64 12.40 -2.34
C LYS A 104 -30.87 13.46 -1.28
N GLY A 105 -31.77 13.20 -0.34
CA GLY A 105 -32.11 14.09 0.75
C GLY A 105 -30.92 14.35 1.67
N ILE A 106 -30.16 13.32 2.05
CA ILE A 106 -28.94 13.46 2.86
C ILE A 106 -27.91 14.31 2.13
N ASN A 107 -27.61 14.00 0.87
CA ASN A 107 -26.66 14.78 0.08
C ASN A 107 -27.12 16.24 -0.06
N GLN A 108 -28.41 16.49 -0.25
CA GLN A 108 -28.96 17.86 -0.30
C GLN A 108 -28.87 18.58 1.05
N ALA A 109 -29.11 17.89 2.16
CA ALA A 109 -28.99 18.44 3.51
C ALA A 109 -27.53 18.81 3.84
N LEU A 110 -26.58 17.99 3.43
CA LEU A 110 -25.15 18.25 3.58
C LEU A 110 -24.72 19.52 2.81
N GLN A 111 -25.24 19.73 1.59
CA GLN A 111 -24.96 20.94 0.82
C GLN A 111 -25.68 22.19 1.37
N ASP A 112 -26.89 22.04 1.91
CA ASP A 112 -27.62 23.12 2.58
C ASP A 112 -26.88 23.57 3.84
N ALA A 113 -26.39 22.63 4.66
CA ALA A 113 -25.57 22.91 5.83
C ALA A 113 -24.28 23.68 5.48
N LYS A 114 -23.60 23.25 4.40
CA LYS A 114 -22.41 23.93 3.85
C LYS A 114 -22.74 25.38 3.44
N THR A 115 -23.88 25.60 2.78
CA THR A 115 -24.35 26.94 2.37
C THR A 115 -24.72 27.81 3.57
N ALA A 116 -25.29 27.22 4.61
CA ALA A 116 -25.59 27.89 5.88
C ALA A 116 -24.34 28.23 6.71
N GLY A 117 -23.15 27.80 6.27
CA GLY A 117 -21.90 27.99 7.02
C GLY A 117 -21.86 27.17 8.31
N ALA A 118 -22.63 26.10 8.40
CA ALA A 118 -22.57 25.17 9.52
C ALA A 118 -21.20 24.48 9.54
N ASN A 119 -20.70 24.21 10.75
CA ASN A 119 -19.46 23.47 10.93
C ASN A 119 -19.61 22.27 11.88
N ARG A 120 -20.82 22.04 12.42
CA ARG A 120 -21.17 20.80 13.11
C ARG A 120 -22.49 20.27 12.58
N ILE A 121 -22.44 19.27 11.71
CA ILE A 121 -23.63 18.64 11.13
C ILE A 121 -23.98 17.42 11.98
N VAL A 122 -25.23 17.36 12.46
CA VAL A 122 -25.69 16.30 13.37
C VAL A 122 -26.85 15.55 12.73
N PHE A 123 -26.71 14.22 12.62
CA PHE A 123 -27.78 13.35 12.17
C PHE A 123 -28.78 13.11 13.33
N PRO A 124 -30.10 13.17 13.07
CA PRO A 124 -31.07 12.56 13.97
C PRO A 124 -30.81 11.04 14.09
N LYS A 125 -31.08 10.47 15.26
CA LYS A 125 -30.97 9.01 15.47
C LYS A 125 -31.90 8.25 14.53
N GLY A 126 -31.49 7.07 14.12
CA GLY A 126 -32.27 6.15 13.29
C GLY A 126 -31.41 5.41 12.29
N THR A 127 -32.08 4.68 11.40
CA THR A 127 -31.43 3.91 10.32
C THR A 127 -31.83 4.49 8.98
N TYR A 128 -30.85 4.95 8.22
CA TYR A 128 -31.04 5.57 6.92
C TYR A 128 -30.69 4.55 5.84
N LEU A 129 -31.65 4.22 4.98
CA LEU A 129 -31.40 3.32 3.86
C LEU A 129 -30.74 4.12 2.73
N ILE A 130 -29.55 3.71 2.31
CA ILE A 130 -28.74 4.38 1.30
C ILE A 130 -28.89 3.62 -0.02
N SER A 131 -29.12 4.36 -1.11
CA SER A 131 -29.15 3.78 -2.45
C SER A 131 -27.77 3.23 -2.84
N GLU A 132 -27.77 2.04 -3.41
CA GLU A 132 -26.62 1.35 -3.97
C GLU A 132 -25.94 2.09 -5.15
N THR A 133 -26.59 3.13 -5.69
CA THR A 133 -26.08 3.96 -6.78
C THR A 133 -25.82 5.42 -6.41
N ASP A 134 -26.22 5.86 -5.21
CA ASP A 134 -26.11 7.24 -4.75
C ASP A 134 -25.54 7.27 -3.31
N PRO A 135 -24.20 7.20 -3.15
CA PRO A 135 -23.54 7.20 -1.85
C PRO A 135 -23.73 8.55 -1.14
N VAL A 136 -23.54 8.55 0.18
CA VAL A 136 -23.38 9.80 0.94
C VAL A 136 -22.01 10.40 0.62
N VAL A 137 -21.96 11.59 0.03
CA VAL A 137 -20.73 12.22 -0.45
C VAL A 137 -20.29 13.33 0.49
N LEU A 138 -19.06 13.24 0.98
CA LEU A 138 -18.46 14.20 1.90
C LEU A 138 -17.36 14.99 1.18
N ASP A 139 -17.61 16.28 0.98
CA ASP A 139 -16.73 17.26 0.31
C ASP A 139 -16.61 18.56 1.13
N HIS A 140 -16.80 18.45 2.45
CA HIS A 140 -16.92 19.56 3.38
C HIS A 140 -15.57 20.06 3.88
N LYS A 141 -15.54 21.34 4.25
CA LYS A 141 -14.36 21.97 4.82
C LYS A 141 -14.63 22.46 6.23
N ASP A 142 -13.65 22.31 7.12
CA ASP A 142 -13.72 22.80 8.50
C ASP A 142 -15.02 22.35 9.18
N THR A 143 -15.34 21.06 9.08
CA THR A 143 -16.65 20.52 9.48
C THR A 143 -16.51 19.23 10.29
N ILE A 144 -17.34 19.07 11.31
CA ILE A 144 -17.62 17.78 11.95
C ILE A 144 -18.96 17.26 11.42
N ILE A 145 -18.97 16.02 10.96
CA ILE A 145 -20.16 15.25 10.62
C ILE A 145 -20.35 14.19 11.71
N ASP A 146 -21.28 14.46 12.62
CA ASP A 146 -21.62 13.60 13.75
C ASP A 146 -22.86 12.78 13.39
N LEU A 147 -22.67 11.47 13.23
CA LEU A 147 -23.76 10.54 12.96
C LEU A 147 -24.66 10.36 14.20
N ASN A 148 -24.25 10.79 15.39
CA ASN A 148 -25.07 10.82 16.61
C ASN A 148 -25.71 9.45 16.95
N GLY A 149 -25.00 8.36 16.66
CA GLY A 149 -25.46 6.98 16.80
C GLY A 149 -26.38 6.49 15.68
N ALA A 150 -26.55 7.25 14.60
CA ALA A 150 -27.28 6.82 13.41
C ALA A 150 -26.58 5.66 12.68
N THR A 151 -27.38 4.89 11.95
CA THR A 151 -26.89 3.86 11.03
C THR A 151 -27.15 4.30 9.59
N LEU A 152 -26.11 4.34 8.76
CA LEU A 152 -26.23 4.43 7.31
C LEU A 152 -26.13 3.00 6.76
N GLN A 153 -27.22 2.46 6.23
CA GLN A 153 -27.28 1.07 5.74
C GLN A 153 -27.52 1.05 4.24
N ILE A 154 -26.70 0.31 3.49
CA ILE A 154 -26.94 0.12 2.05
C ILE A 154 -28.24 -0.67 1.81
N ASN A 155 -28.97 -0.31 0.76
CA ASN A 155 -30.12 -1.05 0.29
C ASN A 155 -29.71 -2.45 -0.21
N THR A 156 -30.52 -3.47 0.07
CA THR A 156 -30.29 -4.83 -0.44
C THR A 156 -30.23 -4.79 -1.96
N ASN A 157 -29.14 -5.28 -2.52
CA ASN A 157 -28.90 -5.26 -3.96
C ASN A 157 -28.10 -6.49 -4.41
N GLY A 158 -27.73 -6.53 -5.70
CA GLY A 158 -26.84 -7.54 -6.27
C GLY A 158 -25.67 -6.95 -7.05
N LEU A 159 -25.37 -5.66 -6.86
CA LEU A 159 -24.29 -4.98 -7.57
C LEU A 159 -22.94 -5.48 -7.08
N GLN A 160 -21.99 -5.64 -8.00
CA GLN A 160 -20.61 -5.98 -7.62
C GLN A 160 -19.88 -4.84 -6.88
N LYS A 161 -20.36 -3.60 -7.05
CA LYS A 161 -19.73 -2.40 -6.51
C LYS A 161 -20.78 -1.43 -5.97
N TYR A 162 -20.52 -0.93 -4.76
CA TYR A 162 -21.22 0.21 -4.17
C TYR A 162 -20.31 0.88 -3.13
N ALA A 163 -20.71 2.06 -2.66
CA ALA A 163 -20.15 2.64 -1.44
C ALA A 163 -21.30 3.19 -0.60
N VAL A 164 -21.22 3.10 0.72
CA VAL A 164 -22.18 3.79 1.61
C VAL A 164 -21.80 5.26 1.76
N VAL A 165 -20.52 5.53 2.04
CA VAL A 165 -19.94 6.86 2.21
C VAL A 165 -18.73 7.03 1.31
N GLN A 166 -18.62 8.18 0.63
CA GLN A 166 -17.43 8.58 -0.12
C GLN A 166 -16.88 9.90 0.42
N ILE A 167 -15.60 9.92 0.80
CA ILE A 167 -14.86 11.15 1.08
C ILE A 167 -14.08 11.52 -0.19
N VAL A 168 -14.34 12.71 -0.73
CA VAL A 168 -13.93 13.07 -2.09
C VAL A 168 -13.12 14.37 -2.11
N GLN A 169 -12.65 14.75 -3.30
CA GLN A 169 -11.88 15.98 -3.47
C GLN A 169 -12.73 17.18 -3.03
N GLY A 170 -12.15 18.04 -2.21
CA GLY A 170 -12.86 19.16 -1.56
C GLY A 170 -12.98 18.97 -0.06
N ALA A 171 -12.96 17.73 0.43
CA ALA A 171 -12.91 17.43 1.86
C ALA A 171 -11.60 17.91 2.49
N GLU A 172 -11.68 18.80 3.49
CA GLU A 172 -10.52 19.40 4.14
C GLU A 172 -10.81 19.76 5.60
N ASN A 173 -9.97 19.35 6.55
CA ASN A 173 -10.25 19.59 7.98
C ASN A 173 -11.66 19.07 8.35
N LEU A 174 -11.91 17.82 7.97
CA LEU A 174 -13.20 17.15 8.07
C LEU A 174 -13.11 15.98 9.05
N ARG A 175 -14.04 15.92 9.99
CA ARG A 175 -14.21 14.78 10.90
C ARG A 175 -15.52 14.05 10.63
N LEU A 176 -15.50 12.73 10.53
CA LEU A 176 -16.69 11.85 10.49
C LEU A 176 -16.70 10.97 11.75
N THR A 177 -17.76 11.04 12.56
CA THR A 177 -17.76 10.36 13.87
C THR A 177 -19.10 9.76 14.29
N ASN A 178 -19.04 8.83 15.25
CA ASN A 178 -20.14 8.43 16.14
C ASN A 178 -21.34 7.80 15.43
N GLY A 179 -21.13 6.69 14.71
CA GLY A 179 -22.22 6.00 14.02
C GLY A 179 -21.86 4.64 13.44
N THR A 180 -22.82 4.04 12.75
CA THR A 180 -22.67 2.74 12.09
C THR A 180 -22.83 2.89 10.58
N ILE A 181 -21.95 2.24 9.83
CA ILE A 181 -21.98 2.14 8.37
C ILE A 181 -22.12 0.67 8.04
N ARG A 182 -23.25 0.30 7.44
CA ARG A 182 -23.67 -1.10 7.34
C ARG A 182 -23.94 -1.51 5.90
N GLY A 183 -23.34 -2.62 5.48
CA GLY A 183 -23.60 -3.22 4.19
C GLY A 183 -24.79 -4.18 4.22
N ASP A 184 -25.07 -4.79 3.08
CA ASP A 184 -26.16 -5.73 2.86
C ASP A 184 -25.67 -7.18 2.76
N LYS A 185 -24.45 -7.50 3.20
CA LYS A 185 -23.82 -8.83 3.06
C LYS A 185 -24.76 -10.00 3.35
N ASP A 186 -25.62 -9.85 4.36
CA ASP A 186 -26.54 -10.89 4.85
C ASP A 186 -27.75 -11.10 3.93
N THR A 187 -28.16 -10.08 3.16
CA THR A 187 -29.32 -10.09 2.26
C THR A 187 -28.95 -9.96 0.78
N HIS A 188 -27.67 -9.73 0.47
CA HIS A 188 -27.15 -9.46 -0.86
C HIS A 188 -27.40 -10.59 -1.86
N ASP A 189 -27.74 -10.23 -3.10
CA ASP A 189 -27.89 -11.16 -4.21
C ASP A 189 -26.57 -11.36 -4.95
N TYR A 190 -25.81 -12.39 -4.55
CA TYR A 190 -24.57 -12.81 -5.19
C TYR A 190 -24.77 -13.62 -6.50
N LYS A 191 -26.00 -13.77 -7.00
CA LYS A 191 -26.32 -14.69 -8.09
C LYS A 191 -26.72 -13.97 -9.38
N THR A 192 -27.50 -12.89 -9.28
CA THR A 192 -28.05 -12.21 -10.46
C THR A 192 -26.96 -11.52 -11.28
N GLU A 193 -26.13 -10.69 -10.65
CA GLU A 193 -24.91 -10.20 -11.27
C GLU A 193 -23.78 -11.20 -10.99
N LYS A 194 -23.01 -11.58 -12.01
CA LYS A 194 -21.89 -12.52 -11.83
C LYS A 194 -20.63 -11.75 -11.49
N GLY A 195 -19.91 -12.17 -10.45
CA GLY A 195 -18.57 -11.67 -10.15
C GLY A 195 -18.09 -12.00 -8.74
N THR A 196 -17.07 -11.29 -8.27
CA THR A 196 -16.52 -11.47 -6.92
C THR A 196 -17.33 -10.74 -5.84
N HIS A 197 -18.06 -9.68 -6.24
CA HIS A 197 -18.79 -8.75 -5.36
C HIS A 197 -17.89 -8.16 -4.28
N GLU A 198 -16.63 -7.90 -4.63
CA GLU A 198 -15.62 -7.49 -3.67
C GLU A 198 -15.49 -5.97 -3.50
N TRP A 199 -16.19 -5.18 -4.32
CA TRP A 199 -16.10 -3.72 -4.31
C TRP A 199 -17.30 -3.03 -3.67
N GLY A 200 -18.05 -3.72 -2.81
CA GLY A 200 -19.03 -3.10 -1.92
C GLY A 200 -18.32 -2.59 -0.66
N ALA A 201 -18.24 -1.27 -0.50
CA ALA A 201 -17.45 -0.64 0.56
C ALA A 201 -18.30 0.19 1.55
N GLY A 202 -17.88 0.22 2.81
CA GLY A 202 -18.47 1.09 3.82
C GLY A 202 -18.08 2.55 3.61
N ILE A 203 -16.82 2.88 3.91
CA ILE A 203 -16.23 4.19 3.64
C ILE A 203 -15.21 4.04 2.53
N SER A 204 -15.34 4.86 1.48
CA SER A 204 -14.33 5.00 0.44
C SER A 204 -13.65 6.36 0.51
N PHE A 205 -12.36 6.37 0.84
CA PHE A 205 -11.49 7.54 0.76
C PHE A 205 -10.98 7.71 -0.66
N ILE A 206 -11.67 8.53 -1.45
CA ILE A 206 -11.25 8.84 -2.82
C ILE A 206 -10.16 9.92 -2.80
N SER A 207 -10.32 10.95 -1.95
CA SER A 207 -9.40 12.08 -1.81
C SER A 207 -9.64 12.77 -0.45
N GLY A 208 -9.06 13.96 -0.26
CA GLY A 208 -9.24 14.82 0.91
C GLY A 208 -7.94 15.08 1.65
N ARG A 209 -7.94 16.09 2.53
CA ARG A 209 -6.75 16.49 3.30
C ARG A 209 -7.11 16.78 4.74
N ASN A 210 -6.26 16.38 5.69
CA ASN A 210 -6.50 16.64 7.11
C ASN A 210 -7.88 16.10 7.53
N LEU A 211 -8.02 14.78 7.46
CA LEU A 211 -9.26 14.07 7.72
C LEU A 211 -9.17 13.33 9.06
N GLU A 212 -10.26 13.27 9.80
CA GLU A 212 -10.39 12.46 11.01
C GLU A 212 -11.62 11.56 10.89
N VAL A 213 -11.45 10.27 11.19
CA VAL A 213 -12.58 9.33 11.25
C VAL A 213 -12.45 8.51 12.52
N ASP A 214 -13.48 8.58 13.37
CA ASP A 214 -13.45 7.96 14.68
C ASP A 214 -14.81 7.51 15.22
N HIS A 215 -14.80 6.54 16.13
CA HIS A 215 -16.03 5.97 16.71
C HIS A 215 -17.04 5.51 15.65
N ILE A 216 -16.55 4.98 14.53
CA ILE A 216 -17.37 4.36 13.49
C ILE A 216 -17.30 2.84 13.59
N LEU A 217 -18.47 2.19 13.53
CA LEU A 217 -18.59 0.77 13.22
C LEU A 217 -18.86 0.61 11.72
N SER A 218 -17.93 0.02 10.96
CA SER A 218 -18.16 -0.39 9.58
C SER A 218 -18.32 -1.90 9.48
N CYS A 219 -19.51 -2.38 9.10
CA CYS A 219 -19.84 -3.81 9.20
C CYS A 219 -20.73 -4.37 8.08
N ASN A 220 -20.63 -5.69 7.91
CA ASN A 220 -21.43 -6.48 6.95
C ASN A 220 -21.42 -5.94 5.51
N MET A 221 -20.26 -5.46 5.06
CA MET A 221 -20.02 -5.17 3.65
C MET A 221 -19.84 -6.45 2.83
N THR A 222 -20.27 -6.43 1.57
CA THR A 222 -20.02 -7.53 0.60
C THR A 222 -18.55 -7.59 0.17
N GLY A 223 -17.88 -6.44 0.21
CA GLY A 223 -16.45 -6.24 0.09
C GLY A 223 -15.83 -5.79 1.42
N ASP A 224 -15.38 -4.54 1.46
CA ASP A 224 -14.45 -4.02 2.47
C ASP A 224 -15.11 -3.00 3.42
N GLY A 225 -14.78 -3.05 4.72
CA GLY A 225 -15.26 -2.07 5.69
C GLY A 225 -14.83 -0.64 5.34
N VAL A 226 -13.57 -0.48 4.94
CA VAL A 226 -12.98 0.78 4.47
C VAL A 226 -12.11 0.51 3.24
N SER A 227 -12.12 1.45 2.29
CA SER A 227 -11.22 1.45 1.12
C SER A 227 -10.59 2.82 0.92
N SER A 228 -9.40 2.88 0.34
CA SER A 228 -8.77 4.13 -0.11
C SER A 228 -8.31 4.05 -1.57
N GLY A 229 -8.10 5.21 -2.21
CA GLY A 229 -7.67 5.29 -3.61
C GLY A 229 -6.34 6.02 -3.81
N THR A 230 -5.71 5.79 -4.96
CA THR A 230 -4.40 6.38 -5.32
C THR A 230 -4.47 7.74 -5.98
N SER A 231 -5.44 7.96 -6.87
CA SER A 231 -5.39 9.11 -7.80
C SER A 231 -6.04 10.38 -7.28
N GLY A 232 -6.96 10.27 -6.31
CA GLY A 232 -7.78 11.39 -5.90
C GLY A 232 -9.06 11.59 -6.70
N THR A 233 -9.40 10.66 -7.60
CA THR A 233 -10.44 10.89 -8.64
C THR A 233 -11.52 9.80 -8.62
N ARG A 234 -12.78 10.19 -8.83
CA ARG A 234 -13.95 9.30 -8.90
C ARG A 234 -14.19 8.76 -10.30
N THR A 235 -13.84 9.55 -11.32
CA THR A 235 -14.13 9.22 -12.72
C THR A 235 -12.87 9.09 -13.56
N ARG A 236 -12.98 8.38 -14.70
CA ARG A 236 -11.91 8.29 -15.69
C ARG A 236 -11.54 9.67 -16.26
N ALA A 237 -12.53 10.54 -16.47
CA ALA A 237 -12.29 11.87 -17.01
C ALA A 237 -11.45 12.72 -16.04
N GLU A 238 -11.77 12.68 -14.74
CA GLU A 238 -10.96 13.31 -13.69
C GLU A 238 -9.55 12.72 -13.66
N LEU A 239 -9.41 11.40 -13.68
CA LEU A 239 -8.09 10.74 -13.71
C LEU A 239 -7.24 11.24 -14.88
N LEU A 240 -7.79 11.23 -16.10
CA LEU A 240 -7.07 11.67 -17.30
C LEU A 240 -6.71 13.15 -17.24
N ALA A 241 -7.52 14.00 -16.60
CA ALA A 241 -7.22 15.41 -16.40
C ALA A 241 -6.04 15.67 -15.45
N THR A 242 -5.70 14.70 -14.58
CA THR A 242 -4.55 14.80 -13.66
C THR A 242 -3.24 14.26 -14.24
N ILE A 243 -3.28 13.65 -15.43
CA ILE A 243 -2.10 13.16 -16.15
C ILE A 243 -1.71 14.20 -17.20
N PHE A 244 -0.57 14.87 -16.99
CA PHE A 244 -0.13 15.98 -17.85
C PHE A 244 0.74 15.51 -19.01
N HIS A 245 1.64 14.56 -18.75
CA HIS A 245 2.49 13.97 -19.79
C HIS A 245 2.57 12.46 -19.64
N THR A 246 2.40 11.76 -20.76
CA THR A 246 2.79 10.35 -20.89
C THR A 246 4.13 10.30 -21.59
N ILE A 247 5.11 9.71 -20.92
CA ILE A 247 6.51 9.72 -21.36
C ILE A 247 6.81 8.39 -22.05
N HIS A 248 7.42 8.46 -23.23
CA HIS A 248 7.78 7.30 -24.03
C HIS A 248 9.31 7.15 -24.11
N ALA A 249 9.81 5.92 -24.28
CA ALA A 249 11.24 5.65 -24.45
C ALA A 249 11.86 6.48 -25.61
N ARG A 250 11.13 6.62 -26.73
CA ARG A 250 11.53 7.46 -27.88
C ARG A 250 11.71 8.96 -27.58
N ALA A 251 11.25 9.44 -26.43
CA ALA A 251 11.46 10.83 -26.00
C ALA A 251 12.76 11.01 -25.17
N MET A 252 13.53 9.93 -25.01
CA MET A 252 14.77 9.89 -24.27
C MET A 252 15.96 9.66 -25.20
N GLU A 253 17.11 10.21 -24.82
CA GLU A 253 18.40 9.97 -25.47
C GLU A 253 19.46 9.69 -24.40
N GLN A 254 20.53 8.98 -24.80
CA GLN A 254 21.68 8.79 -23.92
C GLN A 254 22.37 10.14 -23.67
N GLY A 255 22.69 10.41 -22.41
CA GLY A 255 23.29 11.67 -21.98
C GLY A 255 22.77 12.17 -20.64
N ALA A 256 23.39 13.23 -20.13
CA ALA A 256 23.03 13.88 -18.87
C ALA A 256 22.89 15.40 -19.07
N PHE A 257 22.54 16.14 -18.03
CA PHE A 257 22.66 17.58 -18.00
C PHE A 257 23.77 18.00 -17.04
N SER A 258 24.45 19.10 -17.37
CA SER A 258 25.39 19.77 -16.46
C SER A 258 24.65 20.36 -15.26
N GLU A 259 25.37 20.79 -14.23
CA GLU A 259 24.77 21.51 -13.09
C GLU A 259 24.05 22.82 -13.50
N LYS A 260 24.25 23.30 -14.73
CA LYS A 260 23.57 24.48 -15.30
C LYS A 260 22.45 24.12 -16.29
N GLY A 261 22.09 22.84 -16.42
CA GLY A 261 21.03 22.39 -17.32
C GLY A 261 21.43 22.24 -18.79
N ASP A 262 22.72 22.38 -19.12
CA ASP A 262 23.19 22.17 -20.50
C ASP A 262 23.36 20.67 -20.78
N LYS A 263 23.04 20.22 -22.00
CA LYS A 263 23.25 18.83 -22.40
C LYS A 263 24.74 18.46 -22.40
N VAL A 264 25.10 17.36 -21.76
CA VAL A 264 26.46 16.78 -21.74
C VAL A 264 26.45 15.27 -22.02
N ASP A 265 27.51 14.74 -22.61
CA ASP A 265 27.58 13.32 -22.91
C ASP A 265 27.68 12.48 -21.62
N SER A 266 26.98 11.34 -21.59
CA SER A 266 27.07 10.35 -20.52
C SER A 266 26.65 8.99 -21.05
N LYS A 267 27.42 7.94 -20.76
CA LYS A 267 27.09 6.56 -21.13
C LYS A 267 26.27 5.84 -20.07
N GLU A 268 26.09 6.46 -18.91
CA GLU A 268 25.47 5.84 -17.72
C GLU A 268 24.05 6.33 -17.47
N LYS A 269 23.59 7.34 -18.24
CA LYS A 269 22.34 8.05 -18.02
C LYS A 269 21.54 8.23 -19.29
N MET A 270 20.23 8.34 -19.10
CA MET A 270 19.27 8.74 -20.13
C MET A 270 18.66 10.08 -19.72
N ARG A 271 18.43 10.96 -20.68
CA ARG A 271 17.77 12.25 -20.47
C ARG A 271 16.65 12.48 -21.48
N SER A 272 15.70 13.36 -21.14
CA SER A 272 14.70 13.80 -22.10
C SER A 272 15.32 14.62 -23.23
N ILE A 273 14.86 14.36 -24.46
CA ILE A 273 15.33 15.08 -25.67
C ILE A 273 14.85 16.53 -25.65
N LYS A 274 13.59 16.73 -25.23
CA LYS A 274 12.90 18.03 -25.14
C LYS A 274 12.30 18.21 -23.74
N PRO A 275 12.18 19.45 -23.26
CA PRO A 275 11.52 19.75 -22.00
C PRO A 275 9.99 19.55 -22.08
N TYR A 276 9.40 19.20 -20.94
CA TYR A 276 7.97 19.07 -20.72
C TYR A 276 7.41 20.36 -20.08
N ASP A 277 6.27 20.84 -20.57
CA ASP A 277 5.55 21.98 -19.99
C ASP A 277 4.86 21.57 -18.68
N VAL A 278 5.24 22.18 -17.56
CA VAL A 278 4.69 21.88 -16.22
C VAL A 278 3.78 22.98 -15.68
N THR A 279 3.43 23.98 -16.49
CA THR A 279 2.59 25.12 -16.07
C THR A 279 1.19 24.70 -15.61
N LYS A 280 0.69 23.56 -16.12
CA LYS A 280 -0.62 23.00 -15.74
C LYS A 280 -0.57 22.08 -14.52
N CYS A 281 0.60 21.76 -13.99
CA CYS A 281 0.74 20.84 -12.86
C CYS A 281 0.27 21.44 -11.52
N GLY A 282 0.10 22.76 -11.44
CA GLY A 282 -0.41 23.43 -10.24
C GLY A 282 0.63 23.57 -9.13
N GLY A 283 1.89 23.85 -9.50
CA GLY A 283 3.00 24.12 -8.58
C GLY A 283 3.77 22.88 -8.10
N GLU A 284 3.23 21.69 -8.30
CA GLU A 284 3.91 20.43 -7.96
C GLU A 284 3.54 19.33 -8.95
N PHE A 285 4.38 18.31 -9.07
CA PHE A 285 4.09 17.12 -9.86
C PHE A 285 4.63 15.86 -9.18
N GLU A 286 4.27 14.71 -9.73
CA GLU A 286 4.83 13.40 -9.41
C GLU A 286 5.22 12.70 -10.71
N PHE A 287 6.29 11.91 -10.66
CA PHE A 287 6.73 11.07 -11.76
C PHE A 287 6.78 9.60 -11.32
N GLY A 288 6.22 8.69 -12.11
CA GLY A 288 6.26 7.25 -11.89
C GLY A 288 5.48 6.46 -12.93
N TYR A 289 5.52 5.13 -12.85
CA TYR A 289 4.76 4.25 -13.73
C TYR A 289 3.36 3.95 -13.14
N MET A 290 2.33 4.60 -13.68
CA MET A 290 0.96 4.57 -13.12
C MET A 290 0.01 3.59 -13.85
N GLY A 291 0.45 2.34 -14.01
CA GLY A 291 -0.30 1.31 -14.72
C GLY A 291 -0.06 -0.07 -14.13
N GLY A 292 -1.03 -0.98 -14.29
CA GLY A 292 -0.95 -2.36 -13.81
C GLY A 292 -0.46 -2.43 -12.35
N TYR A 293 0.65 -3.12 -12.09
CA TYR A 293 1.21 -3.27 -10.74
C TYR A 293 2.19 -2.17 -10.31
N LEU A 294 2.24 -1.02 -10.99
CA LEU A 294 3.16 0.09 -10.73
C LEU A 294 4.64 -0.37 -10.72
N GLY A 295 5.42 0.02 -9.72
CA GLY A 295 6.81 -0.42 -9.54
C GLY A 295 7.81 0.27 -10.45
N TYR A 296 8.86 -0.46 -10.83
CA TYR A 296 9.98 0.09 -11.59
C TYR A 296 10.20 -0.71 -12.90
N PRO A 297 9.19 -0.80 -13.80
CA PRO A 297 9.27 -1.63 -14.99
C PRO A 297 10.26 -1.12 -16.03
N PHE A 298 10.39 0.19 -16.19
CA PHE A 298 11.18 0.83 -17.25
C PHE A 298 12.27 1.73 -16.68
N ILE A 299 11.87 2.69 -15.83
CA ILE A 299 12.80 3.49 -15.04
C ILE A 299 13.09 2.71 -13.76
N LYS A 300 14.24 2.02 -13.75
CA LYS A 300 14.57 0.99 -12.76
C LYS A 300 14.98 1.57 -11.41
N GLY A 301 15.55 2.77 -11.37
CA GLY A 301 16.04 3.40 -10.14
C GLY A 301 14.99 4.24 -9.44
N ARG A 302 14.95 4.20 -8.11
CA ARG A 302 14.05 5.06 -7.31
C ARG A 302 14.32 6.56 -7.49
N VAL A 303 15.59 6.92 -7.69
CA VAL A 303 16.05 8.31 -7.78
C VAL A 303 16.23 8.73 -9.24
N TYR A 304 15.75 9.93 -9.57
CA TYR A 304 15.93 10.62 -10.85
C TYR A 304 16.26 12.10 -10.61
N GLN A 305 16.64 12.82 -11.67
CA GLN A 305 16.87 14.27 -11.59
C GLN A 305 15.88 15.03 -12.46
N ALA A 306 15.41 16.16 -11.92
CA ALA A 306 14.52 17.10 -12.56
C ALA A 306 15.26 18.43 -12.78
N TYR A 307 15.37 18.85 -14.04
CA TYR A 307 15.99 20.13 -14.40
C TYR A 307 14.91 21.10 -14.84
N PHE A 308 14.80 22.23 -14.16
CA PHE A 308 13.75 23.22 -14.37
C PHE A 308 14.27 24.41 -15.15
N TYR A 309 13.41 24.94 -16.03
CA TYR A 309 13.72 26.09 -16.87
C TYR A 309 12.57 27.09 -16.87
N GLY A 310 12.92 28.37 -16.98
CA GLY A 310 11.97 29.47 -17.07
C GLY A 310 11.31 29.57 -18.45
N PRO A 311 10.37 30.52 -18.65
CA PRO A 311 9.68 30.73 -19.93
C PRO A 311 10.62 31.03 -21.10
N ASP A 312 11.80 31.59 -20.83
CA ASP A 312 12.85 31.87 -21.82
C ASP A 312 13.87 30.73 -21.99
N MET A 313 13.54 29.54 -21.47
CA MET A 313 14.40 28.34 -21.45
C MET A 313 15.72 28.51 -20.70
N LYS A 314 15.89 29.56 -19.88
CA LYS A 314 17.03 29.63 -18.96
C LYS A 314 16.84 28.67 -17.80
N PHE A 315 17.93 28.01 -17.42
CA PHE A 315 17.96 27.11 -16.27
C PHE A 315 17.60 27.85 -14.98
N VAL A 316 16.76 27.22 -14.17
CA VAL A 316 16.28 27.73 -12.88
C VAL A 316 16.88 26.90 -11.74
N GLU A 317 16.65 25.59 -11.74
CA GLU A 317 17.08 24.72 -10.65
C GLU A 317 17.20 23.27 -11.11
N LYS A 318 18.10 22.51 -10.48
CA LYS A 318 18.18 21.05 -10.57
C LYS A 318 17.71 20.47 -9.24
N LYS A 319 16.77 19.54 -9.27
CA LYS A 319 16.33 18.77 -8.10
C LYS A 319 16.65 17.29 -8.27
N LYS A 320 17.11 16.68 -7.18
CA LYS A 320 17.16 15.23 -7.03
C LYS A 320 15.80 14.77 -6.48
N CYS A 321 15.18 13.80 -7.14
CA CYS A 321 13.79 13.45 -6.93
C CYS A 321 13.60 11.94 -6.74
N LEU A 322 12.55 11.56 -6.04
CA LEU A 322 12.11 10.18 -5.90
C LEU A 322 10.90 9.91 -6.81
N GLN A 323 10.90 8.78 -7.49
CA GLN A 323 9.70 8.30 -8.19
C GLN A 323 8.55 8.14 -7.18
N TYR A 324 7.32 8.36 -7.63
CA TYR A 324 6.08 8.32 -6.85
C TYR A 324 6.00 9.37 -5.72
N ARG A 325 6.94 10.31 -5.61
CA ARG A 325 6.89 11.40 -4.63
C ARG A 325 6.57 12.74 -5.30
N LYS A 326 5.85 13.59 -4.55
CA LYS A 326 5.60 14.98 -4.94
C LYS A 326 6.90 15.78 -5.01
N VAL A 327 7.06 16.52 -6.10
CA VAL A 327 8.18 17.42 -6.37
C VAL A 327 7.60 18.82 -6.58
N GLN A 328 8.02 19.77 -5.75
CA GLN A 328 7.67 21.18 -5.92
C GLN A 328 8.36 21.75 -7.16
N ILE A 329 7.59 22.41 -8.01
CA ILE A 329 8.11 23.16 -9.16
C ILE A 329 8.67 24.49 -8.63
N PRO A 330 9.94 24.83 -8.93
CA PRO A 330 10.54 26.10 -8.50
C PRO A 330 9.75 27.30 -9.02
N GLU A 331 9.72 28.39 -8.25
CA GLU A 331 9.13 29.64 -8.72
C GLU A 331 9.81 30.11 -10.02
N GLY A 332 9.00 30.56 -10.98
CA GLY A 332 9.46 31.00 -12.29
C GLY A 332 9.78 29.88 -13.29
N ALA A 333 9.68 28.60 -12.90
CA ALA A 333 9.87 27.48 -13.81
C ALA A 333 8.58 27.11 -14.58
N ASN A 334 8.69 27.00 -15.90
CA ASN A 334 7.61 26.57 -16.79
C ASN A 334 7.88 25.20 -17.42
N PHE A 335 9.15 24.79 -17.46
CA PHE A 335 9.60 23.64 -18.22
C PHE A 335 10.46 22.70 -17.38
N LEU A 336 10.39 21.40 -17.68
CA LEU A 336 11.09 20.33 -16.97
C LEU A 336 11.78 19.39 -17.95
N ASN A 337 13.08 19.13 -17.76
CA ASN A 337 13.74 17.95 -18.31
C ASN A 337 13.94 16.89 -17.22
N LEU A 338 13.87 15.63 -17.65
CA LEU A 338 14.09 14.46 -16.79
C LEU A 338 15.42 13.80 -17.14
N GLU A 339 16.15 13.35 -16.13
CA GLU A 339 17.37 12.55 -16.25
C GLU A 339 17.24 11.32 -15.33
N PHE A 340 17.59 10.16 -15.86
CA PHE A 340 17.49 8.87 -15.19
C PHE A 340 18.86 8.21 -15.08
N ASN A 341 19.13 7.62 -13.92
CA ASN A 341 20.41 6.99 -13.57
C ASN A 341 20.62 5.60 -14.22
N GLN A 342 20.22 5.42 -15.48
CA GLN A 342 20.39 4.16 -16.22
C GLN A 342 20.91 4.41 -17.64
N PRO A 343 21.74 3.50 -18.19
CA PRO A 343 22.41 3.71 -19.48
C PRO A 343 21.48 3.60 -20.69
N GLU A 344 20.33 2.93 -20.52
CA GLU A 344 19.34 2.67 -21.56
C GLU A 344 17.95 2.47 -20.93
N ILE A 345 16.91 2.63 -21.75
CA ILE A 345 15.52 2.31 -21.39
C ILE A 345 14.99 1.36 -22.45
N SER A 346 14.70 0.12 -22.05
CA SER A 346 14.12 -0.90 -22.93
C SER A 346 12.63 -0.68 -23.12
N ASP A 347 12.08 -1.10 -24.27
CA ASP A 347 10.64 -1.19 -24.50
C ASP A 347 10.00 -2.43 -23.84
N GLU A 348 10.83 -3.32 -23.29
CA GLU A 348 10.41 -4.47 -22.47
C GLU A 348 10.33 -4.11 -20.99
N PRO A 349 9.18 -4.33 -20.32
CA PRO A 349 9.05 -4.08 -18.89
C PRO A 349 9.77 -5.14 -18.06
N ALA A 350 10.30 -4.73 -16.91
CA ALA A 350 10.92 -5.64 -15.95
C ALA A 350 9.93 -6.60 -15.24
N HIS A 351 8.62 -6.43 -15.40
CA HIS A 351 7.61 -7.36 -14.86
C HIS A 351 6.35 -7.39 -15.71
N ALA A 352 5.65 -8.53 -15.68
CA ALA A 352 4.42 -8.78 -16.45
C ALA A 352 3.22 -7.88 -16.05
N GLY A 353 3.34 -7.17 -14.93
CA GLY A 353 2.33 -6.19 -14.50
C GLY A 353 2.41 -4.85 -15.22
N ALA A 354 3.32 -4.68 -16.18
CA ALA A 354 3.43 -3.48 -17.02
C ALA A 354 3.28 -3.86 -18.50
N ALA A 355 2.68 -2.98 -19.30
CA ALA A 355 2.40 -3.26 -20.71
C ALA A 355 3.61 -2.94 -21.59
N LYS A 356 3.98 -3.86 -22.48
CA LYS A 356 5.09 -3.70 -23.44
C LYS A 356 4.82 -2.59 -24.44
N GLY A 357 5.84 -1.80 -24.78
CA GLY A 357 5.83 -0.88 -25.92
C GLY A 357 4.88 0.34 -25.80
N GLU A 358 4.32 0.62 -24.64
CA GLU A 358 3.40 1.76 -24.47
C GLU A 358 4.13 3.03 -24.03
N TRP A 359 4.55 3.13 -22.77
CA TRP A 359 5.10 4.33 -22.12
C TRP A 359 5.89 3.91 -20.87
N ILE A 360 6.82 4.77 -20.43
CA ILE A 360 7.82 4.45 -19.40
C ILE A 360 7.55 5.13 -18.05
N GLY A 361 6.69 6.15 -18.06
CA GLY A 361 6.25 6.88 -16.87
C GLY A 361 5.29 8.02 -17.22
N ARG A 362 4.72 8.67 -16.21
CA ARG A 362 3.83 9.82 -16.37
C ARG A 362 4.20 10.95 -15.42
N ILE A 363 4.12 12.19 -15.92
CA ILE A 363 4.06 13.39 -15.08
C ILE A 363 2.59 13.61 -14.75
N ASN A 364 2.26 13.59 -13.47
CA ASN A 364 0.89 13.73 -12.97
C ASN A 364 0.84 14.63 -11.72
N ASN A 365 -0.35 14.94 -11.24
CA ASN A 365 -0.55 15.49 -9.91
C ASN A 365 -1.76 14.85 -9.22
N PHE A 366 -1.66 13.56 -8.89
CA PHE A 366 -2.67 12.83 -8.12
C PHE A 366 -2.90 13.43 -6.73
N LYS A 367 -4.15 13.38 -6.26
CA LYS A 367 -4.54 13.97 -4.96
C LYS A 367 -5.21 12.92 -4.08
N PRO A 368 -4.50 11.84 -3.68
CA PRO A 368 -5.07 10.87 -2.75
C PRO A 368 -5.41 11.52 -1.42
N SER A 369 -6.17 10.79 -0.60
CA SER A 369 -6.41 11.15 0.79
C SER A 369 -5.07 11.32 1.54
N THR A 370 -4.85 12.51 2.08
CA THR A 370 -3.57 12.92 2.67
C THR A 370 -3.77 13.46 4.09
N ASP A 371 -2.88 13.11 5.02
CA ASP A 371 -3.01 13.48 6.44
C ASP A 371 -4.36 13.04 7.01
N VAL A 372 -4.46 11.73 7.26
CA VAL A 372 -5.69 11.12 7.78
C VAL A 372 -5.40 10.54 9.15
N HIS A 373 -6.27 10.83 10.12
CA HIS A 373 -6.28 10.20 11.43
C HIS A 373 -7.49 9.28 11.51
N PHE A 374 -7.23 7.98 11.44
CA PHE A 374 -8.25 6.94 11.47
C PHE A 374 -8.12 6.17 12.78
N HIS A 375 -9.00 6.45 13.76
CA HIS A 375 -8.81 5.93 15.12
C HIS A 375 -10.09 5.58 15.86
N HIS A 376 -9.99 4.65 16.82
CA HIS A 376 -11.13 4.24 17.65
C HIS A 376 -12.33 3.73 16.82
N ASN A 377 -12.06 3.15 15.65
CA ASN A 377 -13.06 2.54 14.79
C ASN A 377 -13.08 1.03 14.94
N GLN A 378 -14.19 0.43 14.51
CA GLN A 378 -14.35 -1.01 14.41
C GLN A 378 -14.75 -1.43 13.00
N MET A 379 -13.97 -2.35 12.41
CA MET A 379 -14.24 -2.93 11.10
C MET A 379 -14.58 -4.40 11.32
N SER A 380 -15.88 -4.71 11.33
CA SER A 380 -16.39 -5.99 11.84
C SER A 380 -17.22 -6.75 10.83
N GLN A 381 -16.99 -8.07 10.74
CA GLN A 381 -17.86 -8.98 9.98
C GLN A 381 -18.02 -8.63 8.50
N ASN A 382 -17.06 -7.93 7.90
CA ASN A 382 -17.07 -7.69 6.45
C ASN A 382 -16.69 -8.98 5.71
N ARG A 383 -17.20 -9.15 4.49
CA ARG A 383 -17.02 -10.38 3.73
C ARG A 383 -15.59 -10.53 3.18
N ARG A 384 -14.92 -9.42 2.84
CA ARG A 384 -13.56 -9.43 2.27
C ARG A 384 -12.52 -8.86 3.25
N LEU A 385 -12.44 -7.54 3.44
CA LEU A 385 -11.45 -6.92 4.33
C LEU A 385 -12.10 -6.04 5.39
N GLY A 386 -11.41 -5.85 6.51
CA GLY A 386 -11.71 -4.73 7.39
C GLY A 386 -11.32 -3.39 6.75
N MET A 387 -10.09 -3.32 6.21
CA MET A 387 -9.59 -2.18 5.43
C MET A 387 -8.76 -2.63 4.22
N ALA A 388 -9.15 -2.18 3.03
CA ALA A 388 -8.36 -2.24 1.81
C ALA A 388 -7.63 -0.89 1.63
N PHE A 389 -6.38 -0.82 2.06
CA PHE A 389 -5.56 0.38 1.95
C PHE A 389 -4.90 0.45 0.58
N CYS A 390 -5.63 1.00 -0.42
CA CYS A 390 -5.18 1.04 -1.81
C CYS A 390 -4.60 2.39 -2.25
N GLY A 391 -4.04 3.15 -1.30
CA GLY A 391 -3.41 4.44 -1.56
C GLY A 391 -3.66 5.43 -0.44
N GLY A 392 -2.81 6.44 -0.34
CA GLY A 392 -2.90 7.44 0.71
C GLY A 392 -1.53 7.87 1.20
N GLN A 393 -1.47 9.07 1.75
CA GLN A 393 -0.24 9.69 2.21
C GLN A 393 -0.40 10.21 3.63
N LYS A 394 0.57 9.96 4.51
CA LYS A 394 0.57 10.52 5.89
C LYS A 394 -0.63 10.08 6.73
N TRP A 395 -1.00 8.80 6.63
CA TRP A 395 -2.07 8.25 7.47
C TRP A 395 -1.54 7.82 8.84
N VAL A 396 -2.34 8.07 9.87
CA VAL A 396 -2.20 7.48 11.20
C VAL A 396 -3.43 6.62 11.45
N ILE A 397 -3.23 5.31 11.47
CA ILE A 397 -4.25 4.29 11.70
C ILE A 397 -3.97 3.71 13.08
N GLU A 398 -4.74 4.13 14.09
CA GLU A 398 -4.46 3.78 15.49
C GLU A 398 -5.66 3.42 16.35
N ASP A 399 -5.45 2.59 17.37
CA ASP A 399 -6.48 2.26 18.37
C ASP A 399 -7.77 1.71 17.75
N ASN A 400 -7.67 1.01 16.61
CA ASN A 400 -8.81 0.40 15.92
C ASN A 400 -8.94 -1.09 16.24
N LEU A 401 -10.15 -1.62 16.06
CA LEU A 401 -10.46 -3.05 16.11
C LEU A 401 -10.81 -3.58 14.72
N PHE A 402 -10.10 -4.59 14.26
CA PHE A 402 -10.40 -5.33 13.04
C PHE A 402 -10.81 -6.75 13.42
N ASP A 403 -12.10 -7.08 13.31
CA ASP A 403 -12.60 -8.35 13.82
C ASP A 403 -13.55 -9.11 12.90
N SER A 404 -13.41 -10.43 12.91
CA SER A 404 -14.34 -11.36 12.26
C SER A 404 -14.56 -11.11 10.76
N ASN A 405 -13.63 -10.44 10.07
CA ASN A 405 -13.71 -10.21 8.63
C ASN A 405 -13.39 -11.52 7.92
N LYS A 406 -14.32 -12.04 7.12
CA LYS A 406 -14.22 -13.33 6.41
C LYS A 406 -15.41 -13.56 5.48
N GLY A 407 -15.21 -14.41 4.48
CA GLY A 407 -16.28 -14.89 3.59
C GLY A 407 -15.85 -14.97 2.13
N THR A 408 -14.87 -14.15 1.74
CA THR A 408 -14.15 -14.26 0.46
C THR A 408 -12.68 -13.87 0.65
N SER A 409 -11.83 -14.30 -0.27
CA SER A 409 -10.40 -13.95 -0.25
C SER A 409 -10.19 -12.45 -0.54
N PRO A 410 -9.14 -11.82 0.03
CA PRO A 410 -8.14 -12.43 0.92
C PRO A 410 -8.63 -12.65 2.37
N GLY A 411 -9.69 -11.98 2.81
CA GLY A 411 -10.29 -12.22 4.12
C GLY A 411 -9.56 -11.54 5.29
N TYR A 412 -8.54 -10.72 5.04
CA TYR A 412 -7.70 -10.16 6.11
C TYR A 412 -8.39 -9.06 6.93
N GLY A 413 -7.86 -8.77 8.12
CA GLY A 413 -8.22 -7.56 8.84
C GLY A 413 -7.86 -6.29 8.06
N VAL A 414 -6.60 -6.19 7.63
CA VAL A 414 -6.08 -5.08 6.83
C VAL A 414 -5.19 -5.58 5.70
N ASP A 415 -5.37 -4.98 4.53
CA ASP A 415 -4.58 -5.24 3.33
C ASP A 415 -4.03 -3.95 2.76
N PHE A 416 -2.70 -3.82 2.76
CA PHE A 416 -1.97 -2.76 2.07
C PHE A 416 -1.64 -3.26 0.66
N GLU A 417 -2.62 -3.17 -0.24
CA GLU A 417 -2.60 -3.70 -1.61
C GLU A 417 -3.17 -2.69 -2.62
N ASP A 418 -2.81 -2.81 -3.90
CA ASP A 418 -3.27 -1.99 -5.04
C ASP A 418 -2.85 -0.52 -5.08
N GLY A 419 -2.49 0.07 -3.94
CA GLY A 419 -1.83 1.38 -3.90
C GLY A 419 -0.34 1.32 -4.27
N TRP A 420 0.27 0.15 -4.09
CA TRP A 420 1.68 -0.14 -4.33
C TRP A 420 2.62 0.97 -3.83
N GLU A 421 3.43 1.58 -4.71
CA GLU A 421 4.36 2.66 -4.35
C GLU A 421 3.68 3.96 -3.90
N LEU A 422 2.35 4.11 -4.07
CA LEU A 422 1.57 5.28 -3.66
C LEU A 422 0.97 5.15 -2.24
N MET A 423 1.29 4.07 -1.51
CA MET A 423 1.04 3.97 -0.07
C MET A 423 2.27 4.48 0.68
N GLN A 424 2.19 5.67 1.27
CA GLN A 424 3.37 6.40 1.72
C GLN A 424 3.20 7.08 3.08
N ASP A 425 4.27 7.04 3.88
CA ASP A 425 4.34 7.74 5.17
C ASP A 425 3.22 7.31 6.13
N ILE A 426 3.11 6.01 6.37
CA ILE A 426 1.98 5.44 7.13
C ILE A 426 2.42 5.03 8.53
N VAL A 427 1.66 5.46 9.55
CA VAL A 427 1.79 4.98 10.92
C VAL A 427 0.59 4.09 11.24
N PHE A 428 0.87 2.82 11.52
CA PHE A 428 -0.11 1.80 11.88
C PHE A 428 0.19 1.29 13.28
N ARG A 429 -0.56 1.70 14.30
CA ARG A 429 -0.19 1.41 15.69
C ARG A 429 -1.32 1.12 16.65
N ASN A 430 -1.04 0.36 17.70
CA ASN A 430 -2.00 0.06 18.77
C ASN A 430 -3.33 -0.54 18.27
N ASN A 431 -3.35 -1.13 17.07
CA ASN A 431 -4.54 -1.78 16.53
C ASN A 431 -4.64 -3.20 17.07
N LYS A 432 -5.88 -3.68 17.20
CA LYS A 432 -6.20 -5.02 17.67
C LYS A 432 -6.90 -5.81 16.59
N PHE A 433 -6.53 -7.07 16.48
CA PHE A 433 -7.10 -8.00 15.53
C PHE A 433 -7.71 -9.20 16.23
N LYS A 434 -8.87 -9.66 15.75
CA LYS A 434 -9.54 -10.81 16.35
C LYS A 434 -10.34 -11.61 15.34
N GLY A 435 -10.13 -12.93 15.29
CA GLY A 435 -11.02 -13.84 14.56
C GLY A 435 -11.07 -13.66 13.03
N ASN A 436 -10.12 -12.93 12.43
CA ASN A 436 -9.91 -12.89 10.98
C ASN A 436 -9.11 -14.15 10.55
N PRO A 437 -9.20 -14.64 9.31
CA PRO A 437 -8.31 -15.69 8.78
C PRO A 437 -6.86 -15.22 8.61
N GLY A 438 -6.65 -13.92 8.40
CA GLY A 438 -5.37 -13.23 8.44
C GLY A 438 -5.55 -11.82 8.97
N ASP A 439 -4.54 -11.26 9.62
CA ASP A 439 -4.70 -9.97 10.28
C ASP A 439 -4.12 -8.83 9.44
N LEU A 440 -2.87 -8.96 8.99
CA LEU A 440 -2.19 -7.94 8.19
C LEU A 440 -1.47 -8.54 7.00
N VAL A 441 -1.67 -7.97 5.82
CA VAL A 441 -0.82 -8.19 4.65
C VAL A 441 -0.36 -6.86 4.07
N VAL A 442 0.93 -6.79 3.72
CA VAL A 442 1.58 -5.61 3.17
C VAL A 442 2.26 -5.98 1.85
N CYS A 443 1.61 -5.66 0.74
CA CYS A 443 2.08 -6.00 -0.60
C CYS A 443 3.23 -5.09 -1.07
N ALA A 444 3.17 -3.80 -0.71
CA ALA A 444 4.16 -2.78 -1.03
C ALA A 444 3.96 -1.53 -0.16
N GLY A 445 4.53 -0.40 -0.58
CA GLY A 445 4.50 0.88 0.14
C GLY A 445 5.90 1.29 0.60
N SER A 446 6.01 2.54 1.03
CA SER A 446 7.29 3.14 1.43
C SER A 446 7.11 4.03 2.65
N GLU A 447 8.08 4.01 3.57
CA GLU A 447 8.05 4.77 4.83
C GLU A 447 6.88 4.35 5.73
N LEU A 448 6.92 3.10 6.19
CA LEU A 448 5.84 2.50 6.97
C LEU A 448 6.30 2.21 8.40
N LEU A 449 5.51 2.62 9.40
CA LEU A 449 5.73 2.31 10.81
C LEU A 449 4.60 1.43 11.34
N PHE A 450 4.94 0.23 11.78
CA PHE A 450 4.03 -0.69 12.48
C PHE A 450 4.47 -0.80 13.94
N GLU A 451 3.71 -0.22 14.87
CA GLU A 451 4.09 -0.13 16.29
C GLU A 451 3.00 -0.60 17.25
N GLY A 452 3.32 -1.45 18.22
CA GLY A 452 2.41 -1.70 19.35
C GLY A 452 1.11 -2.43 19.00
N ASN A 453 1.03 -3.09 17.84
CA ASN A 453 -0.18 -3.79 17.41
C ASN A 453 -0.25 -5.20 18.01
N GLU A 454 -1.48 -5.70 18.18
CA GLU A 454 -1.77 -7.05 18.68
C GLU A 454 -2.42 -7.88 17.56
N PHE A 455 -1.69 -8.89 17.06
CA PHE A 455 -2.10 -9.81 16.02
C PHE A 455 -2.35 -11.21 16.59
N GLU A 456 -3.46 -11.85 16.23
CA GLU A 456 -3.81 -13.24 16.60
C GLU A 456 -3.49 -14.25 15.49
N LYS A 457 -3.38 -13.77 14.24
CA LYS A 457 -3.29 -14.58 13.01
C LYS A 457 -2.22 -14.01 12.07
N ASN A 458 -2.33 -14.39 10.79
CA ASN A 458 -1.27 -14.17 9.81
C ASN A 458 -0.90 -12.69 9.68
N MET A 459 0.40 -12.43 9.68
CA MET A 459 1.02 -11.15 9.41
C MET A 459 2.10 -11.35 8.33
N VAL A 460 1.93 -10.71 7.18
CA VAL A 460 2.73 -10.97 5.98
C VAL A 460 3.21 -9.67 5.34
N PHE A 461 4.53 -9.51 5.25
CA PHE A 461 5.19 -8.48 4.45
C PHE A 461 5.74 -9.11 3.16
N HIS A 462 5.28 -8.61 2.02
CA HIS A 462 5.80 -8.97 0.71
C HIS A 462 7.00 -8.12 0.32
N ALA A 463 7.71 -8.66 -0.66
CA ALA A 463 9.03 -8.26 -1.13
C ALA A 463 9.21 -6.78 -1.53
N ARG A 464 8.11 -6.09 -1.89
CA ARG A 464 8.13 -4.70 -2.39
C ARG A 464 7.93 -3.66 -1.29
N ALA A 465 7.54 -4.06 -0.08
CA ALA A 465 7.53 -3.16 1.06
C ALA A 465 8.96 -2.62 1.27
N HIS A 466 9.09 -1.29 1.32
CA HIS A 466 10.38 -0.62 1.37
C HIS A 466 10.43 0.36 2.53
N ASN A 467 11.59 0.47 3.17
CA ASN A 467 11.82 1.38 4.27
C ASN A 467 10.71 1.34 5.33
N TYR A 468 10.53 0.17 5.94
CA TYR A 468 9.55 -0.02 7.01
C TYR A 468 10.21 -0.31 8.36
N THR A 469 9.52 0.09 9.43
CA THR A 469 9.87 -0.27 10.81
C THR A 469 8.73 -1.08 11.41
N PHE A 470 9.04 -2.28 11.93
CA PHE A 470 8.10 -3.13 12.65
C PHE A 470 8.62 -3.33 14.08
N ARG A 471 7.95 -2.69 15.05
CA ARG A 471 8.43 -2.67 16.44
C ARG A 471 7.37 -2.80 17.51
N LYS A 472 7.72 -3.36 18.67
CA LYS A 472 6.83 -3.45 19.85
C LYS A 472 5.50 -4.14 19.57
N ASN A 473 5.41 -4.96 18.52
CA ASN A 473 4.19 -5.67 18.19
C ASN A 473 4.14 -7.01 18.93
N LYS A 474 2.93 -7.51 19.13
CA LYS A 474 2.67 -8.84 19.70
C LYS A 474 1.94 -9.69 18.68
N VAL A 475 2.48 -10.87 18.37
CA VAL A 475 1.84 -11.88 17.53
C VAL A 475 1.62 -13.13 18.35
N THR A 476 0.39 -13.63 18.45
CA THR A 476 0.03 -14.80 19.30
C THR A 476 -0.38 -16.04 18.52
N GLY A 477 -0.20 -16.04 17.20
CA GLY A 477 -0.47 -17.20 16.36
C GLY A 477 -0.26 -16.95 14.87
N GLY A 478 -0.63 -17.94 14.06
CA GLY A 478 -0.59 -17.84 12.60
C GLY A 478 0.81 -17.88 11.99
N ILE A 479 0.92 -17.28 10.80
CA ILE A 479 2.16 -17.15 10.03
C ILE A 479 2.68 -15.72 10.16
N VAL A 480 3.95 -15.60 10.50
CA VAL A 480 4.74 -14.37 10.39
C VAL A 480 5.66 -14.49 9.19
N ALA A 481 5.54 -13.60 8.22
CA ALA A 481 6.39 -13.62 7.03
C ALA A 481 6.99 -12.25 6.76
N TYR A 482 8.32 -12.17 6.77
CA TYR A 482 9.05 -11.02 6.28
C TYR A 482 9.73 -11.38 4.97
N THR A 483 9.38 -10.67 3.91
CA THR A 483 10.06 -10.81 2.62
C THR A 483 10.58 -9.45 2.18
N THR A 484 11.81 -9.38 1.69
CA THR A 484 12.40 -8.14 1.18
C THR A 484 13.16 -8.36 -0.13
N ARG A 485 13.20 -7.33 -0.99
CA ARG A 485 14.15 -7.21 -2.12
C ARG A 485 15.28 -6.22 -1.88
N THR A 486 15.16 -5.39 -0.85
CA THR A 486 16.07 -4.25 -0.63
C THR A 486 16.82 -4.33 0.69
N GLY A 487 16.36 -5.17 1.63
CA GLY A 487 16.93 -5.21 2.97
C GLY A 487 16.63 -3.99 3.83
N VAL A 488 15.94 -2.98 3.28
CA VAL A 488 15.68 -1.70 3.94
C VAL A 488 14.45 -1.85 4.84
N ALA A 489 14.69 -2.41 6.03
CA ALA A 489 13.71 -2.51 7.10
C ALA A 489 14.38 -2.52 8.47
N LYS A 490 13.64 -2.13 9.50
CA LYS A 490 14.03 -2.24 10.92
C LYS A 490 12.99 -3.09 11.64
N ILE A 491 13.39 -4.25 12.13
CA ILE A 491 12.51 -5.18 12.84
C ILE A 491 13.08 -5.35 14.23
N HIS A 492 12.39 -4.83 15.24
CA HIS A 492 12.93 -4.86 16.60
C HIS A 492 11.89 -4.80 17.72
N ASP A 493 12.22 -5.30 18.90
CA ASP A 493 11.40 -5.23 20.12
C ASP A 493 10.03 -5.91 19.99
N ASN A 494 9.85 -6.95 19.16
CA ASN A 494 8.56 -7.63 19.02
C ASN A 494 8.50 -8.93 19.84
N SER A 495 7.27 -9.40 20.06
CA SER A 495 7.00 -10.70 20.68
C SER A 495 6.21 -11.60 19.74
N TYR A 496 6.69 -12.83 19.58
CA TYR A 496 6.09 -13.85 18.73
C TYR A 496 5.82 -15.08 19.58
N GLU A 497 4.55 -15.47 19.66
CA GLU A 497 4.09 -16.58 20.46
C GLU A 497 3.27 -17.56 19.61
N ASN A 498 3.51 -18.86 19.73
CA ASN A 498 2.68 -19.92 19.15
C ASN A 498 2.49 -19.83 17.62
N CYS A 499 3.45 -19.21 16.91
CA CYS A 499 3.37 -18.96 15.47
C CYS A 499 4.38 -19.81 14.67
N THR A 500 4.36 -19.61 13.36
CA THR A 500 5.46 -19.97 12.45
C THR A 500 6.04 -18.71 11.85
N MET A 501 7.32 -18.71 11.50
CA MET A 501 8.03 -17.55 10.98
C MET A 501 8.79 -17.88 9.70
N SER A 502 8.79 -16.95 8.74
CA SER A 502 9.65 -17.00 7.56
C SER A 502 10.32 -15.65 7.30
N ILE A 503 11.62 -15.67 6.99
CA ILE A 503 12.44 -14.48 6.76
C ILE A 503 13.18 -14.67 5.42
N ASN A 504 12.63 -14.10 4.37
CA ASN A 504 13.02 -14.40 3.00
C ASN A 504 13.61 -13.18 2.29
N PHE A 505 14.61 -13.45 1.48
CA PHE A 505 15.00 -12.57 0.39
C PHE A 505 14.29 -13.00 -0.88
N ASP A 506 13.69 -12.05 -1.59
CA ASP A 506 13.11 -12.32 -2.90
C ASP A 506 14.14 -12.06 -4.00
N THR A 507 14.67 -13.15 -4.57
CA THR A 507 15.70 -13.13 -5.62
C THR A 507 15.17 -12.78 -7.02
N LYS A 508 13.87 -12.51 -7.18
CA LYS A 508 13.29 -12.23 -8.50
C LYS A 508 13.88 -10.99 -9.18
N ALA A 509 14.47 -10.05 -8.44
CA ALA A 509 15.15 -8.85 -8.97
C ALA A 509 14.30 -8.00 -9.94
N VAL A 510 12.98 -7.97 -9.75
CA VAL A 510 12.03 -7.22 -10.58
C VAL A 510 11.37 -6.09 -9.78
N ALA A 511 11.14 -4.94 -10.41
CA ALA A 511 10.32 -3.84 -9.86
C ALA A 511 10.66 -3.40 -8.43
N ASP A 512 11.94 -3.47 -8.02
CA ASP A 512 12.38 -3.17 -6.65
C ASP A 512 13.04 -1.80 -6.49
N GLY A 513 13.27 -1.10 -7.60
CA GLY A 513 13.89 0.22 -7.60
C GLY A 513 15.42 0.19 -7.62
N LEU A 514 16.02 -0.98 -7.82
CA LEU A 514 17.47 -1.17 -7.86
C LEU A 514 17.98 -1.30 -9.31
N ILE A 515 18.97 -0.48 -9.66
CA ILE A 515 19.57 -0.47 -10.99
C ILE A 515 20.67 -1.54 -11.03
N ARG A 516 20.53 -2.49 -11.95
CA ARG A 516 21.48 -3.60 -12.14
C ARG A 516 22.02 -3.58 -13.57
N LYS A 517 23.33 -3.70 -13.74
CA LYS A 517 23.93 -4.03 -15.05
C LYS A 517 23.65 -5.51 -15.37
N PRO A 518 23.57 -5.91 -16.65
CA PRO A 518 23.50 -7.33 -17.02
C PRO A 518 24.62 -8.14 -16.33
N GLY A 519 24.25 -9.24 -15.68
CA GLY A 519 25.18 -10.09 -14.91
C GLY A 519 25.68 -9.51 -13.58
N GLN A 520 25.28 -8.28 -13.20
CA GLN A 520 25.68 -7.67 -11.94
C GLN A 520 24.77 -8.09 -10.80
N SER A 521 25.36 -8.70 -9.78
CA SER A 521 24.76 -8.89 -8.47
C SER A 521 24.76 -7.58 -7.69
N VAL A 522 23.60 -7.20 -7.12
CA VAL A 522 23.48 -6.05 -6.24
C VAL A 522 23.32 -6.57 -4.82
N SER A 523 24.26 -6.24 -3.94
CA SER A 523 24.19 -6.66 -2.54
C SER A 523 23.10 -5.88 -1.80
N THR A 524 22.22 -6.55 -1.08
CA THR A 524 21.31 -5.88 -0.14
C THR A 524 21.50 -6.48 1.25
N PRO A 525 21.37 -5.68 2.31
CA PRO A 525 21.57 -6.19 3.67
C PRO A 525 20.53 -7.27 3.98
N PRO A 526 20.91 -8.35 4.69
CA PRO A 526 19.94 -9.28 5.23
C PRO A 526 19.05 -8.55 6.25
N LEU A 527 17.80 -8.97 6.36
CA LEU A 527 16.93 -8.47 7.43
C LEU A 527 17.56 -8.78 8.79
N LYS A 528 17.68 -7.77 9.64
CA LYS A 528 18.17 -7.89 11.01
C LYS A 528 16.99 -7.81 11.97
N LEU A 529 16.87 -8.80 12.84
CA LEU A 529 15.85 -8.86 13.88
C LEU A 529 16.52 -8.61 15.24
N GLU A 530 16.12 -7.56 15.94
CA GLU A 530 16.82 -7.07 17.15
C GLU A 530 15.88 -7.07 18.35
N ASN A 531 16.34 -7.49 19.53
CA ASN A 531 15.54 -7.48 20.75
C ASN A 531 14.21 -8.26 20.65
N GLU A 532 14.19 -9.34 19.87
CA GLU A 532 12.98 -10.13 19.68
C GLU A 532 12.77 -11.14 20.81
N THR A 533 11.51 -11.36 21.17
CA THR A 533 11.11 -12.45 22.07
C THR A 533 10.30 -13.49 21.31
N LEU A 534 10.86 -14.69 21.15
CA LEU A 534 10.22 -15.81 20.47
C LEU A 534 9.87 -16.89 21.49
N LEU A 535 8.60 -17.28 21.56
CA LEU A 535 8.09 -18.30 22.47
C LEU A 535 7.24 -19.32 21.71
N ASN A 536 7.57 -20.61 21.80
CA ASN A 536 6.84 -21.69 21.14
C ASN A 536 6.69 -21.49 19.62
N VAL A 537 7.72 -20.95 18.97
CA VAL A 537 7.72 -20.74 17.52
C VAL A 537 8.05 -22.07 16.84
N LYS A 538 7.01 -22.72 16.33
CA LYS A 538 7.06 -24.11 15.83
C LYS A 538 8.06 -24.32 14.70
N LYS A 539 8.26 -23.29 13.89
CA LYS A 539 9.12 -23.34 12.71
C LYS A 539 9.59 -21.94 12.33
N VAL A 540 10.88 -21.77 12.12
CA VAL A 540 11.50 -20.61 11.48
C VAL A 540 12.24 -21.06 10.21
N THR A 541 11.93 -20.48 9.07
CA THR A 541 12.59 -20.77 7.77
C THR A 541 13.01 -19.50 7.04
N GLY A 542 13.86 -19.66 6.04
CA GLY A 542 14.08 -18.63 5.02
C GLY A 542 15.54 -18.44 4.64
N THR A 543 15.81 -17.33 3.97
CA THR A 543 17.12 -17.01 3.40
C THR A 543 18.13 -16.63 4.49
N TYR A 544 17.68 -15.95 5.54
CA TYR A 544 18.57 -15.47 6.61
C TYR A 544 17.97 -15.70 8.00
N PHE A 545 18.78 -16.23 8.91
CA PHE A 545 18.55 -16.15 10.36
C PHE A 545 19.57 -15.16 10.90
N ASN A 546 19.13 -13.95 11.27
CA ASN A 546 20.04 -12.88 11.66
C ASN A 546 19.46 -12.12 12.87
N PHE A 547 19.67 -12.70 14.05
CA PHE A 547 19.06 -12.27 15.30
C PHE A 547 20.08 -11.67 16.27
N PHE A 548 19.70 -10.57 16.90
CA PHE A 548 20.54 -9.84 17.85
C PHE A 548 19.78 -9.59 19.15
N ASN A 549 20.44 -9.78 20.29
CA ASN A 549 19.88 -9.51 21.63
C ASN A 549 18.49 -10.15 21.83
N SER A 550 18.27 -11.33 21.27
CA SER A 550 16.94 -11.95 21.19
C SER A 550 16.81 -13.14 22.13
N LYS A 551 15.62 -13.32 22.71
CA LYS A 551 15.29 -14.44 23.59
C LYS A 551 14.43 -15.46 22.85
N MET A 552 14.86 -16.72 22.88
CA MET A 552 14.23 -17.80 22.14
C MET A 552 13.95 -18.97 23.08
N THR A 553 12.67 -19.23 23.31
CA THR A 553 12.19 -20.35 24.14
C THR A 553 11.32 -21.27 23.29
N ASN A 554 11.73 -22.53 23.16
CA ASN A 554 11.04 -23.54 22.36
C ASN A 554 10.84 -23.11 20.90
N VAL A 555 11.96 -22.82 20.22
CA VAL A 555 11.99 -22.31 18.83
C VAL A 555 12.72 -23.32 17.94
N HIS A 556 12.17 -23.62 16.76
CA HIS A 556 12.78 -24.59 15.83
C HIS A 556 13.13 -23.94 14.50
N PHE A 557 14.43 -23.75 14.23
CA PHE A 557 14.95 -23.26 12.96
C PHE A 557 15.17 -24.42 11.98
N ILE A 558 14.78 -24.22 10.72
CA ILE A 558 15.04 -25.15 9.63
C ILE A 558 15.79 -24.41 8.52
N ALA A 559 17.08 -24.71 8.39
CA ALA A 559 17.90 -24.25 7.27
C ALA A 559 17.65 -25.15 6.06
N ASP A 560 17.27 -24.56 4.93
CA ASP A 560 17.05 -25.26 3.67
C ASP A 560 18.00 -24.78 2.58
N LYS A 561 17.80 -25.25 1.34
CA LYS A 561 18.66 -24.92 0.20
C LYS A 561 18.64 -23.43 -0.17
N GLU A 562 17.70 -22.65 0.34
CA GLU A 562 17.60 -21.20 0.13
C GLU A 562 18.25 -20.41 1.29
N THR A 563 18.58 -21.07 2.41
CA THR A 563 19.29 -20.43 3.52
C THR A 563 20.72 -20.08 3.10
N ARG A 564 21.15 -18.86 3.44
CA ARG A 564 22.46 -18.29 3.10
C ARG A 564 23.19 -17.72 4.31
N LEU A 565 22.45 -17.30 5.34
CA LEU A 565 23.01 -16.71 6.56
C LEU A 565 22.39 -17.33 7.80
N ILE A 566 23.24 -17.74 8.75
CA ILE A 566 22.84 -18.12 10.09
C ILE A 566 23.75 -17.38 11.09
N ASN A 567 23.20 -16.37 11.75
CA ASN A 567 23.89 -15.47 12.64
C ASN A 567 23.03 -15.14 13.87
N PHE A 568 23.59 -15.42 15.05
CA PHE A 568 23.00 -15.12 16.35
C PHE A 568 24.03 -14.38 17.20
N LYS A 569 23.67 -13.19 17.70
CA LYS A 569 24.55 -12.38 18.56
C LYS A 569 23.80 -11.93 19.80
N ASP A 570 24.41 -12.12 20.97
CA ASP A 570 23.84 -11.77 22.28
C ASP A 570 22.46 -12.43 22.54
N CYS A 571 22.20 -13.61 21.96
CA CYS A 571 20.90 -14.30 22.08
C CYS A 571 20.84 -15.27 23.27
N GLU A 572 19.64 -15.53 23.79
CA GLU A 572 19.37 -16.57 24.79
C GLU A 572 18.55 -17.73 24.19
N PHE A 573 19.05 -18.96 24.32
CA PHE A 573 18.41 -20.18 23.83
C PHE A 573 17.92 -21.07 24.97
N ILE A 574 16.62 -21.38 25.00
CA ILE A 574 16.01 -22.37 25.90
C ILE A 574 15.18 -23.33 25.04
N GLY A 575 15.58 -24.61 24.95
CA GLY A 575 14.88 -25.59 24.10
C GLY A 575 14.79 -25.16 22.63
N THR A 576 15.81 -24.44 22.14
CA THR A 576 15.84 -23.93 20.76
C THR A 576 16.74 -24.83 19.91
N SER A 577 16.29 -25.18 18.72
CA SER A 577 17.00 -26.10 17.82
C SER A 577 17.22 -25.53 16.42
N LEU A 578 18.25 -26.04 15.76
CA LEU A 578 18.54 -25.79 14.34
C LEU A 578 18.70 -27.14 13.62
N GLN A 579 17.89 -27.34 12.58
CA GLN A 579 17.93 -28.50 11.71
C GLN A 579 18.29 -28.09 10.28
N TYR A 580 19.09 -28.91 9.61
CA TYR A 580 19.32 -28.80 8.17
C TYR A 580 18.35 -29.70 7.41
N ALA A 581 17.70 -29.17 6.38
CA ALA A 581 16.92 -29.97 5.45
C ALA A 581 17.84 -30.92 4.66
N LYS A 582 17.25 -31.93 4.02
CA LYS A 582 17.98 -32.90 3.22
C LYS A 582 18.70 -32.20 2.06
N ASP A 583 19.93 -32.60 1.78
CA ASP A 583 20.75 -32.13 0.64
C ASP A 583 21.19 -30.66 0.69
N VAL A 584 21.18 -30.03 1.87
CA VAL A 584 21.68 -28.65 2.08
C VAL A 584 23.18 -28.68 2.41
N PRO A 585 24.02 -27.81 1.80
CA PRO A 585 25.42 -27.65 2.21
C PRO A 585 25.52 -27.24 3.68
N GLU A 586 26.61 -27.62 4.35
CA GLU A 586 26.85 -27.17 5.72
C GLU A 586 27.11 -25.65 5.71
N LEU A 587 26.20 -24.88 6.30
CA LEU A 587 26.32 -23.44 6.43
C LEU A 587 27.03 -23.13 7.75
N ALA A 588 27.97 -22.18 7.73
CA ALA A 588 28.59 -21.71 8.95
C ALA A 588 27.54 -21.05 9.86
N VAL A 589 27.39 -21.58 11.07
CA VAL A 589 26.55 -21.00 12.11
C VAL A 589 27.42 -20.06 12.95
N LYS A 590 27.14 -18.76 12.88
CA LYS A 590 27.80 -17.77 13.73
C LYS A 590 26.99 -17.57 15.02
N THR A 591 27.63 -17.82 16.16
CA THR A 591 27.09 -17.53 17.48
C THR A 591 28.10 -16.70 18.26
N GLU A 592 27.74 -15.50 18.68
CA GLU A 592 28.60 -14.59 19.45
C GLU A 592 27.87 -14.19 20.74
N ASN A 593 28.52 -14.36 21.90
CA ASN A 593 27.97 -14.01 23.22
C ASN A 593 26.58 -14.60 23.54
N CYS A 594 26.19 -15.70 22.90
CA CYS A 594 24.90 -16.34 23.16
C CYS A 594 24.91 -17.18 24.45
N LYS A 595 23.78 -17.23 25.14
CA LYS A 595 23.53 -18.05 26.34
C LYS A 595 22.65 -19.25 26.01
N GLY A 596 22.89 -20.36 26.70
CA GLY A 596 22.18 -21.62 26.45
C GLY A 596 22.76 -22.40 25.27
N ARG A 597 22.15 -23.56 24.97
CA ARG A 597 22.61 -24.45 23.89
C ARG A 597 21.62 -24.41 22.73
N LEU A 598 22.12 -24.09 21.54
CA LEU A 598 21.39 -24.34 20.29
C LEU A 598 21.49 -25.83 19.97
N GLU A 599 20.37 -26.54 20.03
CA GLU A 599 20.32 -27.98 19.76
C GLU A 599 20.43 -28.23 18.26
N SER A 600 21.53 -28.82 17.79
CA SER A 600 21.64 -29.27 16.42
C SER A 600 20.94 -30.61 16.25
N GLY A 601 19.93 -30.69 15.39
CA GLY A 601 19.33 -31.97 14.98
C GLY A 601 20.34 -32.89 14.27
N PRO A 602 20.11 -34.21 14.18
CA PRO A 602 21.06 -35.14 13.58
C PRO A 602 21.38 -34.74 12.14
N VAL A 603 22.68 -34.53 11.85
CA VAL A 603 23.23 -34.72 10.51
C VAL A 603 22.79 -36.12 10.09
N SER A 604 22.16 -36.27 8.92
CA SER A 604 21.76 -37.59 8.45
C SER A 604 22.94 -38.56 8.58
N GLU A 605 22.68 -39.77 9.10
CA GLU A 605 23.69 -40.78 9.47
C GLU A 605 24.65 -41.19 8.33
N ALA A 606 24.45 -40.67 7.12
CA ALA A 606 25.31 -40.85 5.96
C ALA A 606 26.69 -40.16 6.05
N ARG A 607 26.99 -39.34 7.06
CA ARG A 607 28.23 -38.52 7.10
C ARG A 607 29.25 -38.85 8.20
N LYS A 608 29.12 -39.97 8.93
CA LYS A 608 30.17 -40.46 9.87
C LYS A 608 31.34 -41.21 9.21
N LYS A 609 31.60 -41.04 7.92
CA LYS A 609 32.75 -41.67 7.24
C LYS A 609 33.39 -40.75 6.19
N ALA A 610 34.41 -40.02 6.62
CA ALA A 610 35.64 -39.71 5.88
C ALA A 610 36.63 -39.09 6.89
N PRO A 611 37.94 -39.39 6.76
CA PRO A 611 38.86 -39.58 7.89
C PRO A 611 39.15 -38.36 8.75
#